data_AF-A0A6M0HXL9-F1
#
_entry.id   AF-A0A6M0HXL9-F1
#
_cell.length_a   1.000
_cell.length_b   1.000
_cell.length_c   1.000
_cell.angle_alpha   90.00
_cell.angle_beta   90.00
_cell.angle_gamma   90.00
#
_symmetry.space_group_name_H-M   'P 1'
#
loop_
_entity.id
_entity.type
_entity.pdbx_description
1 polymer ?
#
loop_
_entity_poly.entity_id
_entity_poly.type
_entity_poly.pdbx_seq_one_letter_code
_entity_poly.pdbx_strand_id
1 'polypeptide(L)'
;RSSKLTSSSCELGAVHICHMLAFTAIGGVPIEILYDRMKTAVTGEDEAGHIVYNRSLVALAKHYGFLPRACRPYRPKTKGKVERPFSYIRQDFFLARSFRNLDDLNAQLQVWLDTVANVRLHGTTQRVISDAFAAERPELQPLPGMPFEALLKLERRVSHDGLASIGGNYYSVPDRTRRVVEVHQLPDAIR
;
A
#
# COMPACT_ATOMS: atom_id res chain seq x y z
N ARG A 1 14.97 21.62 20.89
CA ARG A 1 14.90 22.13 19.50
C ARG A 1 14.02 21.19 18.71
N SER A 2 12.74 21.51 18.56
CA SER A 2 11.72 20.63 17.96
C SER A 2 11.82 20.62 16.44
N SER A 3 12.31 19.52 15.87
CA SER A 3 12.11 19.17 14.47
C SER A 3 10.66 18.73 14.29
N LYS A 4 9.84 19.61 13.69
CA LYS A 4 8.50 19.27 13.20
C LYS A 4 8.65 18.19 12.12
N LEU A 5 8.31 16.94 12.42
CA LEU A 5 7.98 15.96 11.39
C LEU A 5 6.71 16.46 10.71
N THR A 6 6.86 17.11 9.56
CA THR A 6 5.74 17.37 8.66
C THR A 6 5.20 16.02 8.23
N SER A 7 3.93 15.76 8.57
CA SER A 7 3.18 14.57 8.21
C SER A 7 3.32 14.27 6.71
N SER A 8 4.13 13.28 6.39
CA SER A 8 4.31 12.76 5.04
C SER A 8 2.95 12.30 4.53
N SER A 9 2.42 13.03 3.55
CA SER A 9 1.27 12.59 2.78
C SER A 9 1.57 11.19 2.25
N CYS A 10 0.62 10.26 2.35
CA CYS A 10 0.80 8.90 1.82
C CYS A 10 1.02 9.02 0.30
N GLU A 11 2.29 9.03 -0.12
CA GLU A 11 2.68 9.13 -1.52
C GLU A 11 2.12 7.89 -2.22
N LEU A 12 1.51 8.07 -3.39
CA LEU A 12 0.84 7.00 -4.17
C LEU A 12 1.72 5.75 -4.36
N GLY A 13 3.04 5.92 -4.34
CA GLY A 13 4.00 4.83 -4.38
C GLY A 13 3.98 3.89 -3.19
N ALA A 14 3.82 4.41 -1.98
CA ALA A 14 3.68 3.57 -0.79
C ALA A 14 2.43 2.67 -0.91
N VAL A 15 1.34 3.22 -1.45
CA VAL A 15 0.09 2.45 -1.68
C VAL A 15 0.34 1.32 -2.68
N HIS A 16 1.01 1.60 -3.79
CA HIS A 16 1.31 0.56 -4.79
C HIS A 16 2.19 -0.55 -4.23
N ILE A 17 3.27 -0.18 -3.52
CA ILE A 17 4.18 -1.14 -2.89
C ILE A 17 3.43 -2.03 -1.90
N CYS A 18 2.57 -1.45 -1.04
CA CYS A 18 1.74 -2.22 -0.12
C CYS A 18 0.83 -3.22 -0.84
N HIS A 19 0.23 -2.86 -1.99
CA HIS A 19 -0.58 -3.81 -2.76
C HIS A 19 0.26 -4.94 -3.33
N MET A 20 1.42 -4.65 -3.92
CA MET A 20 2.31 -5.67 -4.49
C MET A 20 2.78 -6.67 -3.42
N LEU A 21 3.18 -6.17 -2.25
CA LEU A 21 3.56 -7.00 -1.12
C LEU A 21 2.38 -7.83 -0.61
N ALA A 22 1.18 -7.23 -0.52
CA ALA A 22 -0.03 -7.93 -0.09
C ALA A 22 -0.42 -9.05 -1.06
N PHE A 23 -0.42 -8.80 -2.37
CA PHE A 23 -0.73 -9.81 -3.40
C PHE A 23 0.25 -10.98 -3.35
N THR A 24 1.53 -10.67 -3.15
CA THR A 24 2.57 -11.69 -2.97
C THR A 24 2.33 -12.52 -1.70
N ALA A 25 2.01 -11.86 -0.58
CA ALA A 25 1.76 -12.52 0.70
C ALA A 25 0.53 -13.45 0.68
N ILE A 26 -0.55 -13.03 0.01
CA ILE A 26 -1.76 -13.87 -0.14
C ILE A 26 -1.65 -14.87 -1.30
N GLY A 27 -0.64 -14.71 -2.17
CA GLY A 27 -0.37 -15.59 -3.30
C GLY A 27 -1.35 -15.46 -4.45
N GLY A 28 -1.92 -14.28 -4.67
CA GLY A 28 -2.91 -14.02 -5.71
C GLY A 28 -3.45 -12.60 -5.69
N VAL A 29 -4.30 -12.25 -6.65
CA VAL A 29 -4.92 -10.93 -6.77
C VAL A 29 -6.45 -11.04 -6.59
N PRO A 30 -7.08 -10.23 -5.73
CA PRO A 30 -8.53 -10.13 -5.65
C PRO A 30 -9.15 -9.63 -6.96
N ILE A 31 -10.42 -9.97 -7.20
CA ILE A 31 -11.17 -9.45 -8.35
C ILE A 31 -11.48 -7.95 -8.19
N GLU A 32 -11.78 -7.53 -6.96
CA GLU A 32 -12.20 -6.16 -6.65
C GLU A 32 -11.48 -5.65 -5.39
N ILE A 33 -11.04 -4.39 -5.42
CA ILE A 33 -10.41 -3.73 -4.29
C ILE A 33 -11.14 -2.43 -3.98
N LEU A 34 -11.59 -2.32 -2.73
CA LEU A 34 -12.31 -1.15 -2.23
C LEU A 34 -11.33 -0.11 -1.68
N TYR A 35 -11.36 1.09 -2.26
CA TYR A 35 -10.60 2.26 -1.86
C TYR A 35 -11.47 3.27 -1.13
N ASP A 36 -10.89 3.94 -0.13
CA ASP A 36 -11.47 5.17 0.41
C ASP A 36 -11.33 6.30 -0.63
N ARG A 37 -12.19 7.31 -0.55
CA ARG A 37 -12.15 8.53 -1.40
C ARG A 37 -11.00 9.47 -0.98
N MET A 38 -9.81 8.91 -0.76
CA MET A 38 -8.60 9.66 -0.52
C MET A 38 -8.09 10.25 -1.84
N LYS A 39 -7.57 11.49 -1.80
CA LYS A 39 -7.02 12.18 -2.97
C LYS A 39 -5.94 11.39 -3.72
N THR A 40 -5.28 10.47 -3.02
CA THR A 40 -4.27 9.56 -3.58
C THR A 40 -4.90 8.55 -4.56
N ALA A 41 -6.08 8.01 -4.27
CA ALA A 41 -6.75 7.01 -5.11
C ALA A 41 -7.77 7.63 -6.07
N VAL A 42 -8.44 8.71 -5.65
CA VAL A 42 -9.51 9.39 -6.39
C VAL A 42 -9.06 10.81 -6.70
N THR A 43 -9.01 11.15 -7.99
CA THR A 43 -8.61 12.48 -8.48
C THR A 43 -9.81 13.43 -8.59
N GLY A 44 -11.03 12.90 -8.75
CA GLY A 44 -12.25 13.70 -8.83
C GLY A 44 -13.46 12.88 -9.26
N GLU A 45 -14.48 13.58 -9.74
CA GLU A 45 -15.66 13.02 -10.41
C GLU A 45 -15.75 13.62 -11.81
N ASP A 46 -16.20 12.85 -12.81
CA ASP A 46 -16.47 13.34 -14.15
C ASP A 46 -17.83 14.09 -14.22
N GLU A 47 -18.13 14.70 -15.36
CA GLU A 47 -19.38 15.45 -15.58
C GLU A 47 -20.65 14.58 -15.45
N ALA A 48 -20.51 13.25 -15.55
CA ALA A 48 -21.58 12.27 -15.36
C ALA A 48 -21.66 11.74 -13.91
N GLY A 49 -20.79 12.20 -13.01
CA GLY A 49 -20.72 11.78 -11.61
C GLY A 49 -19.98 10.46 -11.37
N HIS A 50 -19.24 9.93 -12.35
CA HIS A 50 -18.37 8.77 -12.14
C HIS A 50 -17.07 9.16 -11.47
N ILE A 51 -16.55 8.25 -10.65
CA ILE A 51 -15.33 8.46 -9.89
C ILE A 51 -14.12 8.33 -10.81
N VAL A 52 -13.31 9.38 -10.88
CA VAL A 52 -12.06 9.40 -11.65
C VAL A 52 -10.93 8.96 -10.73
N TYR A 53 -10.41 7.75 -10.96
CA TYR A 53 -9.26 7.24 -10.22
C TYR A 53 -7.95 7.87 -10.70
N ASN A 54 -6.94 7.84 -9.83
CA ASN A 54 -5.59 8.22 -10.21
C ASN A 54 -5.06 7.32 -11.34
N ARG A 55 -4.43 7.92 -12.36
CA ARG A 55 -3.90 7.20 -13.52
C ARG A 55 -2.94 6.07 -13.15
N SER A 56 -2.07 6.26 -12.16
CA SER A 56 -1.11 5.23 -11.78
C SER A 56 -1.80 4.07 -11.04
N LEU A 57 -2.88 4.34 -10.29
CA LEU A 57 -3.71 3.29 -9.70
C LEU A 57 -4.43 2.47 -10.77
N VAL A 58 -4.96 3.13 -11.80
CA VAL A 58 -5.57 2.46 -12.96
C VAL A 58 -4.55 1.58 -13.70
N ALA A 59 -3.30 2.03 -13.82
CA ALA A 59 -2.23 1.24 -14.43
C ALA A 59 -1.89 -0.01 -13.60
N LEU A 60 -1.79 0.12 -12.28
CA LEU A 60 -1.60 -1.00 -11.35
C LEU A 60 -2.77 -1.99 -11.46
N ALA A 61 -4.00 -1.49 -11.42
CA ALA A 61 -5.22 -2.28 -11.55
C ALA A 61 -5.23 -3.10 -12.85
N LYS A 62 -4.86 -2.47 -13.98
CA LYS A 62 -4.77 -3.14 -15.27
C LYS A 62 -3.68 -4.21 -15.30
N HIS A 63 -2.53 -3.97 -14.66
CA HIS A 63 -1.41 -4.92 -14.63
C HIS A 63 -1.75 -6.18 -13.82
N TYR A 64 -2.38 -6.01 -12.66
CA TYR A 64 -2.75 -7.11 -11.77
C TYR A 64 -4.14 -7.68 -12.05
N GLY A 65 -4.95 -7.04 -12.90
CA GLY A 65 -6.28 -7.52 -13.29
C GLY A 65 -7.39 -7.29 -12.27
N PHE A 66 -7.24 -6.38 -11.31
CA PHE A 66 -8.28 -6.07 -10.32
C PHE A 66 -9.11 -4.84 -10.70
N LEU A 67 -10.34 -4.77 -10.19
CA LEU A 67 -11.23 -3.63 -10.35
C LEU A 67 -11.16 -2.69 -9.12
N PRO A 68 -10.70 -1.43 -9.27
CA PRO A 68 -10.77 -0.46 -8.20
C PRO A 68 -12.20 0.04 -8.01
N ARG A 69 -12.66 0.01 -6.77
CA ARG A 69 -13.97 0.52 -6.35
C ARG A 69 -13.80 1.55 -5.26
N ALA A 70 -14.36 2.74 -5.41
CA ALA A 70 -14.37 3.72 -4.35
C ALA A 70 -15.64 3.58 -3.49
N CYS A 71 -15.46 3.75 -2.18
CA CYS A 71 -16.57 3.80 -1.23
C CYS A 71 -17.58 4.88 -1.64
N ARG A 72 -18.88 4.53 -1.57
CA ARG A 72 -19.96 5.52 -1.74
C ARG A 72 -19.96 6.49 -0.54
N PRO A 73 -20.15 7.80 -0.77
CA PRO A 73 -20.33 8.75 0.32
C PRO A 73 -21.55 8.39 1.18
N TYR A 74 -21.52 8.72 2.47
CA TYR A 74 -22.63 8.54 3.42
C TYR A 74 -23.07 7.09 3.75
N ARG A 75 -22.17 6.09 3.72
CA ARG A 75 -22.39 4.79 4.38
C ARG A 75 -21.48 4.58 5.61
N PRO A 76 -21.78 5.19 6.77
CA PRO A 76 -21.00 4.98 8.00
C PRO A 76 -20.98 3.51 8.46
N LYS A 77 -22.00 2.72 8.10
CA LYS A 77 -22.10 1.28 8.45
C LYS A 77 -20.96 0.44 7.85
N THR A 78 -20.47 0.77 6.65
CA THR A 78 -19.39 0.05 5.98
C THR A 78 -18.02 0.47 6.53
N LYS A 79 -17.88 1.74 6.91
CA LYS A 79 -16.64 2.30 7.49
C LYS A 79 -16.20 1.56 8.75
N GLY A 80 -17.14 1.25 9.65
CA GLY A 80 -16.84 0.48 10.86
C GLY A 80 -16.42 -0.98 10.63
N LYS A 81 -16.68 -1.58 9.46
CA LYS A 81 -16.11 -2.90 9.11
C LYS A 81 -14.67 -2.78 8.62
N VAL A 82 -14.36 -1.70 7.92
CA VAL A 82 -13.01 -1.41 7.40
C VAL A 82 -12.06 -0.98 8.54
N GLU A 83 -12.56 -0.25 9.54
CA GLU A 83 -11.74 0.23 10.67
C GLU A 83 -11.43 -0.82 11.74
N ARG A 84 -12.32 -1.80 11.93
CA ARG A 84 -12.18 -2.84 12.97
C ARG A 84 -10.87 -3.64 12.87
N PRO A 85 -10.45 -4.14 11.69
CA PRO A 85 -9.16 -4.80 11.53
C PRO A 85 -7.98 -3.92 11.95
N PHE A 86 -8.00 -2.62 11.62
CA PHE A 86 -6.94 -1.69 12.02
C PHE A 86 -6.92 -1.44 13.53
N SER A 87 -8.08 -1.40 14.19
CA SER A 87 -8.15 -1.32 15.65
C SER A 87 -7.57 -2.58 16.29
N TYR A 88 -7.93 -3.76 15.77
CA TYR A 88 -7.44 -5.04 16.24
C TYR A 88 -5.91 -5.13 16.14
N ILE A 89 -5.33 -4.84 14.96
CA ILE A 89 -3.86 -4.85 14.82
C ILE A 89 -3.21 -3.83 15.77
N ARG A 90 -3.78 -2.63 15.92
CA ARG A 90 -3.23 -1.63 16.86
C ARG A 90 -3.29 -2.06 18.32
N GLN A 91 -4.36 -2.73 18.73
CA GLN A 91 -4.60 -3.10 20.12
C GLN A 91 -3.93 -4.43 20.50
N ASP A 92 -3.96 -5.43 19.61
CA ASP A 92 -3.48 -6.78 19.91
C ASP A 92 -2.03 -7.02 19.46
N PHE A 93 -1.60 -6.38 18.36
CA PHE A 93 -0.22 -6.51 17.90
C PHE A 93 0.67 -5.38 18.44
N PHE A 94 0.31 -4.12 18.24
CA PHE A 94 1.21 -3.01 18.58
C PHE A 94 1.24 -2.63 20.06
N LEU A 95 0.15 -2.85 20.81
CA LEU A 95 0.08 -2.40 22.20
C LEU A 95 1.12 -3.13 23.06
N ALA A 96 1.94 -2.35 23.78
CA ALA A 96 3.00 -2.83 24.69
C ALA A 96 4.15 -3.65 24.05
N ARG A 97 4.30 -3.64 22.72
CA ARG A 97 5.49 -4.25 22.07
C ARG A 97 6.60 -3.24 21.86
N SER A 98 7.84 -3.74 21.97
CA SER A 98 9.04 -3.03 21.58
C SER A 98 9.78 -3.85 20.52
N PHE A 99 10.46 -3.16 19.61
CA PHE A 99 11.23 -3.77 18.53
C PHE A 99 12.49 -2.96 18.29
N ARG A 100 13.54 -3.65 17.84
CA ARG A 100 14.88 -3.05 17.66
C ARG A 100 15.01 -2.31 16.34
N ASN A 101 14.38 -2.84 15.29
CA ASN A 101 14.40 -2.30 13.93
C ASN A 101 13.18 -2.82 13.14
N LEU A 102 13.06 -2.44 11.87
CA LEU A 102 11.95 -2.84 11.01
C LEU A 102 11.92 -4.35 10.72
N ASP A 103 13.09 -4.99 10.61
CA ASP A 103 13.16 -6.43 10.36
C ASP A 103 12.65 -7.23 11.57
N ASP A 104 13.02 -6.80 12.78
CA ASP A 104 12.54 -7.36 14.04
C ASP A 104 11.03 -7.19 14.16
N LEU A 105 10.49 -6.03 13.78
CA LEU A 105 9.05 -5.79 13.73
C LEU A 105 8.34 -6.71 12.73
N ASN A 106 8.89 -6.86 11.52
CA ASN A 106 8.33 -7.74 10.50
C ASN A 106 8.34 -9.21 10.93
N ALA A 107 9.43 -9.68 11.56
CA ALA A 107 9.51 -11.03 12.11
C ALA A 107 8.48 -11.26 13.23
N GLN A 108 8.35 -10.32 14.17
CA GLN A 108 7.32 -10.39 15.22
C GLN A 108 5.90 -10.39 14.64
N LEU A 109 5.67 -9.64 13.55
CA LEU A 109 4.38 -9.60 12.86
C LEU A 109 4.05 -10.96 12.26
N GLN A 110 4.99 -11.60 11.56
CA GLN A 110 4.79 -12.95 11.01
C GLN A 110 4.41 -13.95 12.09
N VAL A 111 5.18 -14.00 13.20
CA VAL A 111 4.88 -14.88 14.33
C VAL A 111 3.47 -14.64 14.88
N TRP A 112 3.06 -13.39 15.02
CA TRP A 112 1.72 -13.08 15.52
C TRP A 112 0.61 -13.42 14.53
N LEU A 113 0.84 -13.25 13.22
CA LEU A 113 -0.10 -13.69 12.19
C LEU A 113 -0.34 -15.19 12.27
N ASP A 114 0.73 -15.97 12.39
CA ASP A 114 0.68 -17.43 12.41
C ASP A 114 0.10 -18.01 13.69
N THR A 115 0.35 -17.36 14.84
CA THR A 115 -0.01 -17.92 16.16
C THR A 115 -1.27 -17.32 16.78
N VAL A 116 -1.70 -16.14 16.33
CA VAL A 116 -2.84 -15.44 16.92
C VAL A 116 -3.85 -15.01 15.86
N ALA A 117 -3.42 -14.24 14.86
CA ALA A 117 -4.38 -13.58 13.98
C ALA A 117 -5.08 -14.53 13.01
N ASN A 118 -4.35 -15.48 12.42
CA ASN A 118 -4.88 -16.39 11.38
C ASN A 118 -5.54 -17.64 11.98
N VAL A 119 -5.13 -18.07 13.16
CA VAL A 119 -5.70 -19.27 13.83
C VAL A 119 -6.92 -18.97 14.70
N ARG A 120 -7.30 -17.70 14.86
CA ARG A 120 -8.48 -17.33 15.65
C ARG A 120 -9.79 -17.72 14.96
N LEU A 121 -10.80 -18.01 15.78
CA LEU A 121 -12.17 -18.15 15.33
C LEU A 121 -12.78 -16.78 15.03
N HIS A 122 -13.25 -16.57 13.81
CA HIS A 122 -13.85 -15.31 13.41
C HIS A 122 -15.29 -15.19 13.95
N GLY A 123 -15.56 -14.18 14.79
CA GLY A 123 -16.80 -14.07 15.56
C GLY A 123 -18.10 -14.01 14.75
N THR A 124 -18.07 -13.56 13.48
CA THR A 124 -19.29 -13.52 12.63
C THR A 124 -19.45 -14.76 11.77
N THR A 125 -18.35 -15.30 11.23
CA THR A 125 -18.40 -16.42 10.28
C THR A 125 -18.26 -17.77 10.99
N GLN A 126 -17.86 -17.77 12.26
CA GLN A 126 -17.63 -18.96 13.09
C GLN A 126 -16.69 -19.96 12.42
N ARG A 127 -15.73 -19.45 11.64
CA ARG A 127 -14.67 -20.23 10.97
C ARG A 127 -13.31 -19.73 11.42
N VAL A 128 -12.34 -20.62 11.45
CA VAL A 128 -10.93 -20.27 11.61
C VAL A 128 -10.51 -19.49 10.37
N ILE A 129 -9.77 -18.40 10.54
CA ILE A 129 -9.45 -17.48 9.44
C ILE A 129 -8.54 -18.14 8.41
N SER A 130 -7.54 -18.90 8.84
CA SER A 130 -6.66 -19.66 7.95
C SER A 130 -7.44 -20.64 7.08
N ASP A 131 -8.43 -21.33 7.65
CA ASP A 131 -9.21 -22.34 6.94
C ASP A 131 -10.18 -21.69 5.94
N ALA A 132 -10.82 -20.60 6.36
CA ALA A 132 -11.67 -19.81 5.47
C ALA A 132 -10.85 -19.24 4.30
N PHE A 133 -9.68 -18.68 4.58
CA PHE A 133 -8.79 -18.16 3.55
C PHE A 133 -8.28 -19.26 2.61
N ALA A 134 -7.90 -20.43 3.14
CA ALA A 134 -7.48 -21.56 2.32
C ALA A 134 -8.58 -22.03 1.36
N ALA A 135 -9.84 -21.97 1.78
CA ALA A 135 -10.99 -22.30 0.92
C ALA A 135 -11.25 -21.24 -0.18
N GLU A 136 -11.01 -19.96 0.10
CA GLU A 136 -11.21 -18.85 -0.84
C GLU A 136 -10.00 -18.62 -1.76
N ARG A 137 -8.80 -19.07 -1.37
CA ARG A 137 -7.55 -18.87 -2.13
C ARG A 137 -7.63 -19.31 -3.60
N PRO A 138 -8.30 -20.41 -3.98
CA PRO A 138 -8.46 -20.80 -5.39
C PRO A 138 -9.28 -19.81 -6.23
N GLU A 139 -10.06 -18.92 -5.61
CA GLU A 139 -10.85 -17.89 -6.30
C GLU A 139 -10.02 -16.64 -6.64
N LEU A 140 -8.79 -16.55 -6.12
CA LEU A 140 -7.88 -15.45 -6.45
C LEU A 140 -7.38 -15.56 -7.88
N GLN A 141 -7.22 -14.42 -8.53
CA GLN A 141 -6.55 -14.35 -9.82
C GLN A 141 -5.05 -14.63 -9.65
N PRO A 142 -4.41 -15.28 -10.64
CA PRO A 142 -2.98 -15.53 -10.59
C PRO A 142 -2.18 -14.22 -10.59
N LEU A 143 -1.01 -14.25 -9.94
CA LEU A 143 -0.07 -13.14 -10.04
C LEU A 143 0.49 -13.03 -11.47
N PRO A 144 0.69 -11.82 -12.00
CA PRO A 144 1.37 -11.64 -13.28
C PRO A 144 2.81 -12.13 -13.19
N GLY A 145 3.34 -12.68 -14.28
CA GLY A 145 4.70 -13.25 -14.31
C GLY A 145 5.83 -12.22 -14.11
N MET A 146 5.52 -10.93 -14.26
CA MET A 146 6.44 -9.82 -13.98
C MET A 146 5.82 -8.87 -12.96
N PRO A 147 6.60 -8.35 -11.99
CA PRO A 147 6.12 -7.35 -11.06
C PRO A 147 5.71 -6.09 -11.82
N PHE A 148 4.76 -5.34 -11.27
CA PHE A 148 4.45 -4.03 -11.82
C PHE A 148 5.66 -3.13 -11.61
N GLU A 149 6.26 -2.68 -12.70
CA GLU A 149 7.21 -1.57 -12.65
C GLU A 149 6.40 -0.31 -12.32
N ALA A 150 6.24 -0.07 -11.02
CA ALA A 150 5.70 1.16 -10.52
C ALA A 150 6.68 2.26 -10.94
N LEU A 151 6.46 2.85 -12.11
CA LEU A 151 7.15 4.03 -12.56
C LEU A 151 6.65 5.19 -11.70
N LEU A 152 7.08 5.19 -10.44
CA LEU A 152 6.85 6.26 -9.50
C LEU A 152 7.76 7.39 -9.92
N LYS A 153 7.33 8.14 -10.92
CA LYS A 153 7.96 9.38 -11.36
C LYS A 153 7.98 10.35 -10.19
N LEU A 154 8.99 10.23 -9.36
CA LEU A 154 9.29 11.19 -8.32
C LEU A 154 10.13 12.26 -9.00
N GLU A 155 9.49 13.35 -9.39
CA GLU A 155 10.21 14.55 -9.80
C GLU A 155 10.95 15.11 -8.58
N ARG A 156 12.27 14.99 -8.57
CA ARG A 156 13.12 15.56 -7.51
C ARG A 156 13.88 16.74 -8.06
N ARG A 157 13.80 17.86 -7.34
CA ARG A 157 14.62 19.03 -7.63
C ARG A 157 16.07 18.70 -7.31
N VAL A 158 16.94 18.98 -8.27
CA VAL A 158 18.38 18.86 -8.09
C VAL A 158 18.85 20.10 -7.32
N SER A 159 19.64 19.90 -6.28
CA SER A 159 20.28 20.99 -5.56
C SER A 159 21.23 21.76 -6.48
N HIS A 160 21.63 22.96 -6.06
CA HIS A 160 22.65 23.72 -6.79
C HIS A 160 23.94 22.91 -7.00
N ASP A 161 24.26 22.01 -6.07
CA ASP A 161 25.48 21.19 -6.10
C ASP A 161 25.34 19.94 -7.00
N GLY A 162 24.21 19.76 -7.69
CA GLY A 162 23.98 18.62 -8.58
C GLY A 162 23.50 17.36 -7.85
N LEU A 163 22.91 17.49 -6.66
CA LEU A 163 22.45 16.35 -5.86
C LEU A 163 20.91 16.26 -5.85
N ALA A 164 20.38 15.04 -6.03
CA ALA A 164 18.96 14.75 -5.83
C ALA A 164 18.76 13.98 -4.52
N SER A 165 17.82 14.45 -3.67
CA SER A 165 17.47 13.79 -2.41
C SER A 165 16.36 12.74 -2.64
N ILE A 166 16.68 11.47 -2.39
CA ILE A 166 15.76 10.32 -2.53
C ILE A 166 15.83 9.50 -1.24
N GLY A 167 14.70 9.37 -0.54
CA GLY A 167 14.60 8.55 0.68
C GLY A 167 15.55 8.97 1.82
N GLY A 168 16.00 10.24 1.85
CA GLY A 168 16.97 10.75 2.82
C GLY A 168 18.43 10.61 2.38
N ASN A 169 18.71 9.96 1.24
CA ASN A 169 20.04 9.85 0.64
C ASN A 169 20.20 10.82 -0.54
N TYR A 170 21.43 11.28 -0.77
CA TYR A 170 21.77 12.19 -1.87
C TYR A 170 22.48 11.43 -2.98
N TYR A 171 21.99 11.59 -4.20
CA TYR A 171 22.54 10.97 -5.39
C TYR A 171 23.06 12.05 -6.34
N SER A 172 24.27 11.86 -6.87
CA SER A 172 24.87 12.77 -7.83
C SER A 172 24.20 12.62 -9.19
N VAL A 173 23.73 13.74 -9.74
CA VAL A 173 23.17 13.81 -11.10
C VAL A 173 24.31 14.23 -12.04
N PRO A 174 24.67 13.42 -13.06
CA PRO A 174 25.78 13.73 -13.97
C PRO A 174 25.57 15.03 -14.76
N ASP A 175 24.30 15.39 -14.98
CA ASP A 175 23.88 16.56 -15.74
C ASP A 175 23.39 17.67 -14.79
N ARG A 176 24.26 18.65 -14.50
CA ARG A 176 23.96 19.81 -13.63
C ARG A 176 22.98 20.82 -14.25
N THR A 177 22.65 20.67 -15.54
CA THR A 177 21.75 21.58 -16.26
C THR A 177 20.28 21.28 -15.97
N ARG A 178 19.96 20.05 -15.56
CA ARG A 178 18.59 19.64 -15.22
C ARG A 178 18.25 20.02 -13.78
N ARG A 179 17.28 20.92 -13.64
CA ARG A 179 16.76 21.34 -12.31
C ARG A 179 15.80 20.33 -11.67
N VAL A 180 15.33 19.36 -12.46
CA VAL A 180 14.41 18.30 -12.04
C VAL A 180 14.85 16.99 -12.68
N VAL A 181 14.90 15.92 -11.90
CA VAL A 181 15.16 14.55 -12.38
C VAL A 181 13.96 13.65 -12.10
N GLU A 182 13.70 12.71 -13.02
CA GLU A 182 12.77 11.60 -12.81
C GLU A 182 13.54 10.47 -12.10
N VAL A 183 13.00 9.97 -11.00
CA VAL A 183 13.57 8.86 -10.21
C VAL A 183 12.69 7.63 -10.35
N HIS A 184 13.26 6.44 -10.53
CA HIS A 184 12.51 5.19 -10.65
C HIS A 184 12.70 4.34 -9.38
N GLN A 185 11.63 4.15 -8.61
CA GLN A 185 11.68 3.35 -7.38
C GLN A 185 10.98 2.01 -7.56
N LEU A 186 11.76 0.92 -7.49
CA LEU A 186 11.27 -0.45 -7.39
C LEU A 186 11.10 -0.82 -5.90
N PRO A 187 10.24 -1.81 -5.56
CA PRO A 187 10.07 -2.28 -4.19
C PRO A 187 11.39 -2.72 -3.52
N ASP A 188 12.29 -3.30 -4.32
CA ASP A 188 13.55 -3.89 -3.86
C ASP A 188 14.80 -3.07 -4.24
N ALA A 189 14.65 -1.98 -5.00
CA ALA A 189 15.79 -1.15 -5.43
C ALA A 189 15.38 0.27 -5.82
N ILE A 190 16.23 1.24 -5.48
CA ILE A 190 16.16 2.61 -6.03
C ILE A 190 17.13 2.65 -7.21
N ARG A 191 16.67 3.06 -8.40
CA ARG A 191 17.50 3.21 -9.61
C ARG A 191 17.33 4.59 -10.23
#